data_AF-A0A0B2WXC1-F1
#
_entry.id   AF-A0A0B2WXC1-F1
#
_cell.length_a   1.000
_cell.length_b   1.000
_cell.length_c   1.000
_cell.angle_alpha   90.00
_cell.angle_beta   90.00
_cell.angle_gamma   90.00
#
_symmetry.space_group_name_H-M   'P 1'
#
loop_
_entity.id
_entity.type
_entity.pdbx_description
1 polymer ?
#
loop_
_entity_poly.entity_id
_entity_poly.type
_entity_poly.pdbx_seq_one_letter_code
_entity_poly.pdbx_strand_id
1 'polypeptide(L)'
;MSKSEGPQTGNPAFNTAAREVKLLKSDPPNAEKLLLYALFKIGTGCDIEKEPNPGMFQMEEKVDEGVTVEQAQERYIEVVEKLKKDIGMRDAE
;
A
#
# COMPACT_ATOMS: atom_id res chain seq x y z
N MET A 1 7.26 14.08 19.95
CA MET A 1 8.06 13.47 18.88
C MET A 1 7.14 12.81 17.85
N SER A 2 7.44 13.04 16.58
CA SER A 2 7.22 12.16 15.42
C SER A 2 5.79 11.65 15.17
N LYS A 3 5.04 12.51 14.46
CA LYS A 3 3.94 12.22 13.55
C LYS A 3 3.91 10.76 13.05
N SER A 4 2.95 9.97 13.56
CA SER A 4 2.47 8.75 12.91
C SER A 4 1.59 9.12 11.71
N GLU A 5 2.09 9.97 10.82
CA GLU A 5 1.40 10.33 9.60
C GLU A 5 1.55 9.14 8.64
N GLY A 6 0.49 8.33 8.54
CA GLY A 6 0.30 7.41 7.41
C GLY A 6 0.42 8.18 6.08
N PRO A 7 0.51 7.49 4.94
CA PRO A 7 0.66 8.17 3.65
C PRO A 7 -0.43 9.24 3.50
N GLN A 8 -0.08 10.40 2.95
CA GLN A 8 -1.05 11.45 2.59
C GLN A 8 -1.34 11.30 1.09
N THR A 9 -1.99 10.19 0.70
CA THR A 9 -2.50 10.04 -0.67
C THR A 9 -3.86 10.74 -0.80
N GLY A 10 -4.30 10.97 -2.04
CA GLY A 10 -5.66 11.47 -2.33
C GLY A 10 -6.79 10.54 -1.89
N ASN A 11 -6.49 9.31 -1.43
CA ASN A 11 -7.48 8.33 -1.02
C ASN A 11 -7.48 8.12 0.52
N PRO A 12 -8.52 8.59 1.23
CA PRO A 12 -8.59 8.49 2.69
C PRO A 12 -8.75 7.05 3.19
N ALA A 13 -9.39 6.17 2.41
CA ALA A 13 -9.57 4.76 2.76
C ALA A 13 -8.23 4.03 2.74
N PHE A 14 -7.40 4.28 1.73
CA PHE A 14 -6.04 3.74 1.65
C PHE A 14 -5.16 4.23 2.81
N ASN A 15 -5.21 5.52 3.12
CA ASN A 15 -4.46 6.09 4.24
C ASN A 15 -4.87 5.46 5.58
N THR A 16 -6.14 5.12 5.73
CA THR A 16 -6.69 4.43 6.90
C THR A 16 -6.21 2.98 6.93
N ALA A 17 -6.37 2.22 5.84
CA ALA A 17 -5.89 0.85 5.72
C ALA A 17 -4.39 0.73 6.05
N ALA A 18 -3.57 1.69 5.63
CA ALA A 18 -2.13 1.71 5.89
C ALA A 18 -1.76 1.96 7.37
N ARG A 19 -2.68 2.53 8.15
CA ARG A 19 -2.55 2.63 9.61
C ARG A 19 -3.05 1.34 10.27
N GLU A 20 -4.21 0.87 9.81
CA GLU A 20 -4.87 -0.33 10.33
C GLU A 20 -4.02 -1.60 10.18
N VAL A 21 -3.29 -1.76 9.08
CA VAL A 21 -2.41 -2.91 8.87
C VAL A 21 -1.32 -3.01 9.95
N LYS A 22 -0.89 -1.87 10.52
CA LYS A 22 0.09 -1.82 11.62
C LYS A 22 -0.52 -2.15 12.97
N LEU A 23 -1.85 -2.09 13.06
CA LEU A 23 -2.63 -2.41 14.24
C LEU A 23 -3.12 -3.87 14.22
N LEU A 24 -2.72 -4.71 13.25
CA LEU A 24 -3.10 -6.12 13.24
C LEU A 24 -2.56 -6.86 14.48
N LYS A 25 -3.32 -7.82 15.03
CA LYS A 25 -2.93 -8.60 16.23
C LYS A 25 -1.61 -9.33 16.03
N SER A 26 -1.41 -9.89 14.83
CA SER A 26 -0.23 -10.63 14.43
C SER A 26 0.29 -10.16 13.07
N ASP A 27 1.56 -10.47 12.78
CA ASP A 27 2.14 -10.20 11.46
C ASP A 27 1.44 -11.02 10.36
N PRO A 28 1.11 -10.40 9.22
CA PRO A 28 0.59 -11.12 8.07
C PRO A 28 1.65 -12.07 7.48
N PRO A 29 1.23 -13.13 6.76
CA PRO A 29 2.15 -14.04 6.12
C PRO A 29 3.03 -13.30 5.10
N ASN A 30 4.24 -13.82 4.86
CA ASN A 30 5.27 -13.13 4.10
C ASN A 30 4.80 -12.73 2.68
N ALA A 31 3.97 -13.56 2.04
CA ALA A 31 3.37 -13.26 0.74
C ALA A 31 2.45 -12.02 0.77
N GLU A 32 1.54 -11.95 1.74
CA GLU A 32 0.62 -10.80 1.90
C GLU A 32 1.39 -9.55 2.32
N LYS A 33 2.44 -9.68 3.14
CA LYS A 33 3.32 -8.57 3.53
C LYS A 33 4.04 -7.96 2.33
N LEU A 34 4.60 -8.79 1.45
CA LEU A 34 5.25 -8.35 0.22
C LEU A 34 4.24 -7.72 -0.75
N LEU A 35 3.05 -8.30 -0.86
CA LEU A 35 1.96 -7.78 -1.69
C LEU A 35 1.52 -6.39 -1.21
N LEU A 36 1.23 -6.24 0.08
CA LEU A 36 0.90 -4.96 0.70
C LEU A 36 1.99 -3.91 0.47
N TYR A 37 3.26 -4.29 0.59
CA TYR A 37 4.38 -3.37 0.33
C TYR A 37 4.41 -2.91 -1.14
N ALA A 38 4.26 -3.83 -2.09
CA ALA A 38 4.22 -3.51 -3.51
C ALA A 38 3.05 -2.58 -3.85
N LEU A 39 1.84 -2.94 -3.40
CA LEU A 39 0.63 -2.13 -3.59
C LEU A 39 0.74 -0.77 -2.90
N PHE A 40 1.38 -0.71 -1.74
CA PHE A 40 1.61 0.55 -1.03
C PHE A 40 2.55 1.48 -1.81
N LYS A 41 3.64 0.95 -2.37
CA LYS A 41 4.59 1.72 -3.18
C LYS A 41 3.92 2.27 -4.44
N ILE A 42 3.12 1.46 -5.13
CA ILE A 42 2.36 1.88 -6.32
C ILE A 42 1.28 2.91 -5.92
N GLY A 43 0.48 2.61 -4.90
CA GLY A 43 -0.65 3.43 -4.44
C GLY A 43 -0.24 4.77 -3.81
N THR A 44 1.00 4.91 -3.35
CA THR A 44 1.56 6.19 -2.87
C THR A 44 2.13 7.06 -3.97
N GLY A 45 2.10 6.61 -5.23
CA GLY A 45 2.76 7.30 -6.33
C GLY A 45 4.28 7.32 -6.17
N CYS A 46 4.84 6.34 -5.46
CA CYS A 46 6.28 6.19 -5.38
C CYS A 46 6.76 5.72 -6.76
N ASP A 47 7.27 6.66 -7.55
CA ASP A 47 7.98 6.44 -8.81
C ASP A 47 9.03 5.35 -8.61
N ILE A 48 8.71 4.11 -8.97
CA ILE A 48 9.70 3.02 -9.10
C ILE A 48 10.76 3.41 -10.16
N GLU A 49 10.45 4.41 -10.98
CA GLU A 49 11.27 5.03 -12.02
C GLU A 49 12.25 6.09 -11.50
N LYS A 50 12.12 6.59 -10.26
CA LYS A 50 13.03 7.61 -9.69
C LYS A 50 14.27 7.02 -9.00
N GLU A 51 14.32 5.72 -8.78
CA GLU A 51 15.60 5.07 -8.50
C GLU A 51 16.38 5.00 -9.82
N PRO A 52 17.62 5.52 -9.89
CA PRO A 52 18.37 5.67 -11.13
C PRO A 52 18.82 4.29 -11.63
N ASN A 53 17.91 3.55 -12.23
CA ASN A 53 18.24 2.44 -13.10
C ASN A 53 18.45 3.05 -14.49
N PRO A 54 19.67 3.06 -15.04
CA PRO A 54 19.96 3.71 -16.31
C PRO A 54 19.38 2.86 -17.44
N GLY A 55 18.12 3.04 -17.82
CA GLY A 55 17.61 2.27 -18.96
C GLY A 55 16.15 2.41 -19.40
N MET A 56 15.19 2.82 -18.58
CA MET A 56 13.76 2.85 -18.98
C MET A 56 13.00 3.75 -17.99
N PHE A 57 12.06 4.64 -18.30
CA PHE A 57 11.56 5.29 -19.51
C PHE A 57 10.80 6.53 -18.98
N GLN A 58 10.88 7.68 -19.64
CA GLN A 58 9.94 8.78 -19.38
C GLN A 58 8.68 8.52 -20.21
N MET A 59 7.60 8.05 -19.58
CA MET A 59 6.30 7.85 -20.24
C MET A 59 5.15 8.24 -19.31
N GLU A 60 4.82 9.54 -19.32
CA GLU A 60 3.43 9.94 -19.20
C GLU A 60 2.65 9.28 -20.37
N GLU A 61 1.51 8.69 -20.06
CA GLU A 61 0.58 7.99 -20.97
C GLU A 61 0.88 6.51 -21.30
N LYS A 62 0.07 5.63 -20.67
CA LYS A 62 -0.17 4.20 -20.96
C LYS A 62 0.91 3.20 -20.53
N VAL A 63 0.81 2.75 -19.28
CA VAL A 63 1.26 1.39 -18.88
C VAL A 63 0.07 0.45 -19.04
N ASP A 64 -0.10 -0.11 -20.24
CA ASP A 64 -0.90 -1.32 -20.41
C ASP A 64 -0.16 -2.47 -19.70
N GLU A 65 -0.87 -3.21 -18.83
CA GLU A 65 -0.45 -4.37 -18.00
C GLU A 65 0.16 -4.14 -16.59
N GLY A 66 0.01 -2.95 -15.99
CA GLY A 66 0.45 -2.67 -14.60
C GLY A 66 -0.64 -2.02 -13.76
N VAL A 67 -0.91 -2.54 -12.56
CA VAL A 67 -1.92 -2.04 -11.60
C VAL A 67 -1.79 -0.52 -11.42
N THR A 68 -2.85 0.25 -11.70
CA THR A 68 -2.84 1.72 -11.55
C THR A 68 -2.75 2.13 -10.08
N VAL A 69 -2.42 3.39 -9.79
CA VAL A 69 -2.39 3.93 -8.42
C VAL A 69 -3.73 3.68 -7.71
N GLU A 70 -4.85 3.98 -8.38
CA GLU A 70 -6.20 3.77 -7.85
C GLU A 70 -6.49 2.28 -7.63
N GLN A 71 -6.19 1.44 -8.61
CA GLN A 71 -6.37 -0.01 -8.46
C GLN A 71 -5.48 -0.58 -7.35
N ALA A 72 -4.25 -0.08 -7.19
CA ALA A 72 -3.33 -0.53 -6.16
C ALA A 72 -3.85 -0.16 -4.78
N GLN A 73 -4.42 1.04 -4.64
CA GLN A 73 -5.08 1.48 -3.43
C GLN A 73 -6.30 0.60 -3.11
N GLU A 74 -7.16 0.31 -4.09
CA GLU A 74 -8.32 -0.57 -3.92
C GLU A 74 -7.89 -1.97 -3.47
N ARG A 75 -6.96 -2.60 -4.20
CA ARG A 75 -6.40 -3.91 -3.85
C ARG A 75 -5.77 -3.91 -2.46
N TYR A 76 -5.07 -2.84 -2.08
CA TYR A 76 -4.47 -2.73 -0.77
C TYR A 76 -5.54 -2.72 0.33
N ILE A 77 -6.63 -1.97 0.13
CA ILE A 77 -7.75 -1.94 1.06
C ILE A 77 -8.38 -3.34 1.18
N GLU A 78 -8.63 -4.03 0.07
CA GLU A 78 -9.17 -5.40 0.08
C GLU A 78 -8.29 -6.37 0.88
N VAL A 79 -6.96 -6.33 0.67
CA VAL A 79 -6.01 -7.19 1.40
C VAL A 79 -6.02 -6.86 2.89
N VAL A 80 -6.00 -5.58 3.26
CA VAL A 80 -6.06 -5.17 4.67
C VAL A 80 -7.37 -5.61 5.31
N GLU A 81 -8.52 -5.45 4.65
CA GLU A 81 -9.80 -5.92 5.16
C GLU A 81 -9.85 -7.43 5.36
N LYS A 82 -9.28 -8.19 4.42
CA LYS A 82 -9.13 -9.64 4.55
C LYS A 82 -8.26 -10.01 5.76
N LEU A 83 -7.08 -9.38 5.89
CA LEU A 83 -6.19 -9.59 7.03
C LEU A 83 -6.83 -9.20 8.37
N LYS A 84 -7.66 -8.15 8.40
CA LYS A 84 -8.45 -7.78 9.59
C LYS A 84 -9.42 -8.90 9.98
N LYS A 85 -10.04 -9.57 9.01
CA LYS A 85 -10.95 -10.70 9.28
C LYS A 85 -10.18 -11.96 9.69
N ASP A 86 -9.06 -12.24 9.05
CA ASP A 86 -8.24 -13.44 9.33
C ASP A 86 -7.46 -13.34 10.64
N ILE A 87 -6.83 -12.19 10.92
CA ILE A 87 -5.91 -11.99 12.06
C ILE A 87 -6.59 -11.26 13.23
N GLY A 88 -7.52 -10.37 12.94
CA GLY A 88 -8.07 -9.42 13.92
C GLY A 88 -7.19 -8.18 14.12
N MET A 89 -7.77 -7.12 14.69
CA MET A 89 -7.08 -5.88 15.04
C MET A 89 -6.75 -5.85 16.53
N ARG A 90 -5.55 -5.37 16.90
CA ARG A 90 -5.21 -5.05 18.29
C ARG A 90 -6.21 -4.03 18.78
N ASP A 91 -6.85 -4.37 19.88
CA ASP A 91 -7.69 -3.46 20.62
C ASP A 91 -6.84 -2.22 20.95
N ALA A 92 -7.26 -1.06 20.45
CA ALA A 92 -6.65 0.21 20.80
C ALA A 92 -7.10 0.55 22.23
N GLU A 93 -6.38 -0.01 23.21
CA GLU A 93 -6.51 0.35 24.62
C GLU A 93 -5.86 1.70 24.92
#